data_AF-A0A7J7G706-F1
#
_entry.id   AF-A0A7J7G706-F1
#
_cell.length_a   1.000
_cell.length_b   1.000
_cell.length_c   1.000
_cell.angle_alpha   90.00
_cell.angle_beta   90.00
_cell.angle_gamma   90.00
#
_symmetry.space_group_name_H-M   'P 1'
#
loop_
_entity.id
_entity.type
_entity.pdbx_description
1 polymer ?
#
loop_
_entity_poly.entity_id
_entity_poly.type
_entity_poly.pdbx_seq_one_letter_code
_entity_poly.pdbx_strand_id
1 'polypeptide(L)'
;MKNALVTSTGPVHITSCFMGLEADVASTEAFEWILTKPNKMVDASSAIGRLIDDVMCHDEEQERGHVATGLDCYMKQHGVSKQEAIVELYKMIENAWMDINEEMLKPTAISMKLLIRVLKLSRILDVVYKYVDGYTHPEIIKDHVISLFEDPIPINKHNNKDIKGSSRENGHGMQHPKVRAVINADYQIP
;
A
#
# COMPACT_ATOMS: atom_id res chain seq x y z
N MET A 1 12.62 7.47 -11.28
CA MET A 1 11.22 7.01 -11.48
C MET A 1 10.95 6.23 -12.76
N LYS A 2 11.33 6.65 -13.97
CA LYS A 2 10.93 5.96 -15.23
C LYS A 2 11.12 4.43 -15.22
N ASN A 3 12.31 3.94 -14.85
CA ASN A 3 12.56 2.49 -14.72
C ASN A 3 11.89 1.89 -13.50
N ALA A 4 11.88 2.63 -12.39
CA ALA A 4 11.34 2.21 -11.10
C ALA A 4 9.83 1.88 -11.18
N LEU A 5 9.07 2.61 -12.00
CA LEU A 5 7.65 2.29 -12.23
C LEU A 5 7.46 0.96 -12.95
N VAL A 6 8.36 0.58 -13.86
CA VAL A 6 8.33 -0.72 -14.54
C VAL A 6 8.72 -1.84 -13.58
N THR A 7 9.82 -1.65 -12.84
CA THR A 7 10.33 -2.65 -11.87
C THR A 7 9.50 -2.72 -10.59
N SER A 8 8.58 -1.78 -10.34
CA SER A 8 7.56 -1.88 -9.28
C SER A 8 6.65 -3.10 -9.45
N THR A 9 6.59 -3.68 -10.66
CA THR A 9 5.63 -4.73 -11.06
C THR A 9 4.16 -4.31 -10.96
N GLY A 10 3.86 -3.02 -10.70
CA GLY A 10 2.50 -2.49 -10.58
C GLY A 10 1.60 -2.81 -11.77
N PRO A 11 2.02 -2.55 -13.03
CA PRO A 11 1.20 -2.88 -14.20
C PRO A 11 0.88 -4.37 -14.33
N VAL A 12 1.83 -5.25 -13.98
CA VAL A 12 1.66 -6.71 -14.02
C VAL A 12 0.68 -7.18 -12.94
N HIS A 13 0.79 -6.66 -11.72
CA HIS A 13 -0.15 -6.98 -10.63
C HIS A 13 -1.57 -6.50 -10.95
N ILE A 14 -1.71 -5.27 -11.47
CA ILE A 14 -3.01 -4.72 -11.89
C ILE A 14 -3.64 -5.57 -12.98
N THR A 15 -2.87 -5.94 -14.01
CA THR A 15 -3.32 -6.84 -15.09
C THR A 15 -3.79 -8.17 -14.51
N SER A 16 -3.06 -8.73 -13.54
CA SER A 16 -3.43 -9.98 -12.89
C SER A 16 -4.73 -9.88 -12.10
N CYS A 17 -5.01 -8.73 -11.48
CA CYS A 17 -6.29 -8.48 -10.80
C CYS A 17 -7.50 -8.46 -11.75
N PHE A 18 -7.29 -8.30 -13.07
CA PHE A 18 -8.38 -8.25 -14.06
C PHE A 18 -8.71 -9.63 -14.62
N MET A 19 -7.74 -10.55 -14.67
CA MET A 19 -7.88 -11.87 -15.32
C MET A 19 -8.96 -12.78 -14.71
N GLY A 20 -9.44 -12.49 -13.49
CA GLY A 20 -10.51 -13.25 -12.83
C GLY A 20 -11.91 -12.62 -12.93
N LEU A 21 -12.07 -11.55 -13.72
CA LEU A 21 -13.36 -10.86 -13.88
C LEU A 21 -14.12 -11.38 -15.10
N GLU A 22 -15.42 -11.07 -15.14
CA GLU A 22 -16.27 -11.41 -16.28
C GLU A 22 -15.77 -10.73 -17.57
N ALA A 23 -15.92 -11.40 -18.71
CA ALA A 23 -15.33 -10.95 -19.98
C ALA A 23 -15.92 -9.62 -20.50
N ASP A 24 -17.14 -9.26 -20.09
CA ASP A 24 -17.76 -7.96 -20.37
C ASP A 24 -17.15 -6.82 -19.53
N VAL A 25 -16.50 -7.15 -18.40
CA VAL A 25 -15.79 -6.20 -17.53
C VAL A 25 -14.31 -6.14 -17.90
N ALA A 26 -13.63 -7.29 -17.98
CA ALA A 26 -12.23 -7.39 -18.38
C ALA A 26 -12.11 -7.60 -19.90
N SER A 27 -12.64 -6.65 -20.66
CA SER A 27 -12.60 -6.67 -22.12
C SER A 27 -11.20 -6.36 -22.67
N THR A 28 -10.99 -6.53 -23.97
CA THR A 28 -9.74 -6.16 -24.64
C THR A 28 -9.40 -4.69 -24.41
N GLU A 29 -10.39 -3.80 -24.46
CA GLU A 29 -10.24 -2.37 -24.24
C GLU A 29 -9.75 -2.07 -22.80
N ALA A 30 -10.15 -2.88 -21.82
CA ALA A 30 -9.67 -2.74 -20.44
C ALA A 30 -8.16 -3.07 -20.31
N PHE A 31 -7.70 -4.11 -21.01
CA PHE A 31 -6.28 -4.47 -21.04
C PHE A 31 -5.46 -3.45 -21.86
N GLU A 32 -5.99 -2.98 -22.99
CA GLU A 32 -5.38 -1.89 -23.75
C GLU A 32 -5.27 -0.62 -22.90
N TRP A 33 -6.30 -0.29 -22.10
CA TRP A 33 -6.27 0.84 -21.18
C TRP A 33 -5.11 0.75 -20.18
N ILE A 34 -4.87 -0.42 -19.55
CA ILE A 34 -3.71 -0.60 -18.64
C ILE A 34 -2.39 -0.29 -19.36
N LEU A 35 -2.28 -0.68 -20.64
CA LEU A 35 -1.08 -0.51 -21.45
C LEU A 35 -0.91 0.91 -22.01
N THR A 36 -1.93 1.76 -21.95
CA THR A 36 -1.82 3.16 -22.38
C THR A 36 -0.72 3.89 -21.61
N LYS A 37 0.01 4.77 -22.31
CA LYS A 37 1.05 5.60 -21.71
C LYS A 37 0.91 7.07 -22.16
N PRO A 38 0.82 8.03 -21.22
CA PRO A 38 0.77 7.84 -19.76
C PRO A 38 -0.58 7.24 -19.30
N ASN A 39 -0.57 6.47 -18.21
CA ASN A 39 -1.80 6.04 -17.52
C ASN A 39 -1.69 6.47 -16.07
N LYS A 40 -2.31 7.60 -15.74
CA LYS A 40 -2.14 8.31 -14.48
C LYS A 40 -2.47 7.44 -13.27
N MET A 41 -3.56 6.67 -13.31
CA MET A 41 -3.96 5.81 -12.20
C MET A 41 -3.00 4.64 -11.98
N VAL A 42 -2.59 3.96 -13.06
CA VAL A 42 -1.67 2.81 -13.01
C VAL A 42 -0.27 3.28 -12.59
N ASP A 43 0.19 4.40 -13.14
CA ASP A 43 1.49 4.99 -12.84
C ASP A 43 1.53 5.48 -11.37
N ALA A 44 0.43 6.05 -10.84
CA ALA A 44 0.31 6.44 -9.44
C ALA A 44 0.31 5.24 -8.48
N SER A 45 -0.45 4.18 -8.78
CA SER A 45 -0.41 2.94 -7.99
C SER A 45 1.00 2.33 -7.94
N SER A 46 1.67 2.30 -9.09
CA SER A 46 3.05 1.83 -9.22
C SER A 46 4.04 2.72 -8.45
N ALA A 47 3.83 4.03 -8.45
CA ALA A 47 4.66 4.98 -7.71
C ALA A 47 4.52 4.78 -6.19
N ILE A 48 3.30 4.62 -5.68
CA ILE A 48 3.07 4.35 -4.25
C ILE A 48 3.87 3.12 -3.82
N GLY A 49 3.69 1.99 -4.51
CA GLY A 49 4.36 0.75 -4.17
C GLY A 49 5.88 0.84 -4.24
N ARG A 50 6.41 1.44 -5.31
CA ARG A 50 7.87 1.59 -5.48
C ARG A 50 8.48 2.52 -4.43
N LEU A 51 7.86 3.68 -4.18
CA LEU A 51 8.43 4.65 -3.26
C LEU A 51 8.40 4.16 -1.81
N ILE A 52 7.32 3.50 -1.39
CA ILE A 52 7.25 2.95 -0.03
C ILE A 52 8.20 1.76 0.15
N ASP A 53 8.33 0.90 -0.86
CA ASP A 53 9.30 -0.21 -0.89
C ASP A 53 10.73 0.33 -0.75
N ASP A 54 11.13 1.28 -1.59
CA ASP A 54 12.47 1.88 -1.56
C ASP A 54 12.78 2.58 -0.21
N VAL A 55 11.77 3.07 0.53
CA VAL A 55 11.94 3.66 1.86
C VAL A 55 12.06 2.58 2.94
N MET A 56 11.17 1.59 2.92
CA MET A 56 11.08 0.56 3.96
C MET A 56 12.17 -0.51 3.85
N CYS A 57 12.65 -0.77 2.64
CA CYS A 57 13.68 -1.78 2.36
C CYS A 57 15.10 -1.22 2.38
N HIS A 58 15.26 0.11 2.37
CA HIS A 58 16.53 0.79 2.10
C HIS A 58 17.72 0.20 2.86
N ASP A 59 17.62 0.11 4.20
CA ASP A 59 18.79 -0.25 5.02
C ASP A 59 19.24 -1.69 4.78
N GLU A 60 18.29 -2.62 4.65
CA GLU A 60 18.60 -4.01 4.33
C GLU A 60 19.08 -4.19 2.89
N GLU A 61 18.59 -3.38 1.95
CA GLU A 61 19.06 -3.36 0.57
C GLU A 61 20.51 -2.85 0.48
N GLN A 62 20.87 -1.82 1.25
CA GLN A 62 22.25 -1.34 1.35
C GLN A 62 23.18 -2.41 1.93
N GLU A 63 22.77 -3.11 2.99
CA GLU A 63 23.53 -4.21 3.59
C GLU A 63 23.79 -5.35 2.60
N ARG A 64 22.82 -5.62 1.72
CA ARG A 64 22.91 -6.65 0.66
C ARG A 64 23.75 -6.20 -0.54
N GLY A 65 24.21 -4.95 -0.59
CA GLY A 65 24.92 -4.38 -1.74
C GLY A 65 24.01 -4.21 -2.96
N HIS A 66 22.72 -3.93 -2.74
CA HIS A 66 21.76 -3.66 -3.80
C HIS A 66 22.15 -2.39 -4.59
N VAL A 67 21.62 -2.26 -5.81
CA VAL A 67 21.81 -1.06 -6.63
C VAL A 67 21.04 0.13 -6.03
N ALA A 68 21.37 1.35 -6.45
CA ALA A 68 20.72 2.58 -5.98
C ALA A 68 19.18 2.52 -6.01
N THR A 69 18.59 2.73 -4.84
CA THR A 69 17.15 2.87 -4.61
C THR A 69 16.63 4.24 -5.07
N GLY A 70 15.31 4.42 -5.12
CA GLY A 70 14.70 5.74 -5.32
C GLY A 70 15.14 6.76 -4.27
N LEU A 71 15.33 6.32 -3.03
CA LEU A 71 15.81 7.16 -1.93
C LEU A 71 17.27 7.63 -2.20
N ASP A 72 18.16 6.72 -2.59
CA ASP A 72 19.54 7.05 -2.97
C ASP A 72 19.59 8.04 -4.13
N CYS A 73 18.76 7.78 -5.16
CA CYS A 73 18.66 8.64 -6.32
C CYS A 73 18.26 10.07 -5.93
N TYR A 74 17.29 10.21 -5.02
CA TYR A 74 16.81 11.51 -4.56
C TYR A 74 17.88 12.26 -3.76
N MET A 75 18.49 11.58 -2.77
CA MET A 75 19.59 12.14 -1.96
C MET A 75 20.73 12.64 -2.86
N LYS A 76 21.15 11.84 -3.83
CA LYS A 76 22.22 12.20 -4.76
C LYS A 76 21.86 13.35 -5.68
N GLN A 77 20.63 13.36 -6.21
CA GLN A 77 20.18 14.40 -7.14
C GLN A 77 20.04 15.77 -6.47
N HIS A 78 19.57 15.79 -5.23
CA HIS A 78 19.24 17.02 -4.51
C HIS A 78 20.29 17.43 -3.46
N GLY A 79 21.27 16.57 -3.16
CA GLY A 79 22.31 16.85 -2.18
C GLY A 79 21.79 16.95 -0.74
N VAL A 80 20.70 16.22 -0.45
CA VAL A 80 19.98 16.27 0.84
C VAL A 80 20.30 15.05 1.70
N SER A 81 20.02 15.14 2.99
CA SER A 81 20.11 14.02 3.93
C SER A 81 19.07 12.92 3.63
N LYS A 82 19.29 11.72 4.18
CA LYS A 82 18.33 10.61 4.09
C LYS A 82 16.96 11.01 4.65
N GLN A 83 16.92 11.70 5.79
CA GLN A 83 15.68 12.12 6.43
C GLN A 83 14.90 13.13 5.57
N GLU A 84 15.58 14.12 5.00
CA GLU A 84 14.94 15.08 4.07
C GLU A 84 14.41 14.37 2.82
N ALA A 85 15.18 13.43 2.26
CA ALA A 85 14.74 12.66 1.11
C ALA A 85 13.52 11.78 1.44
N ILE A 86 13.48 11.13 2.61
CA ILE A 86 12.31 10.35 3.06
C ILE A 86 11.06 11.25 3.11
N VAL A 87 11.15 12.44 3.70
CA VAL A 87 10.03 13.39 3.76
C VAL A 87 9.52 13.74 2.37
N GLU A 88 10.42 13.99 1.43
CA GLU A 88 10.05 14.30 0.04
C GLU A 88 9.43 13.10 -0.69
N LEU A 89 9.94 11.89 -0.47
CA LEU A 89 9.35 10.67 -1.02
C LEU A 89 7.93 10.43 -0.50
N TYR A 90 7.66 10.70 0.79
CA TYR A 90 6.30 10.63 1.32
C TYR A 90 5.36 11.67 0.70
N LYS A 91 5.82 12.90 0.44
CA LYS A 91 5.02 13.87 -0.33
C LYS A 91 4.70 13.38 -1.73
N MET A 92 5.63 12.68 -2.39
CA MET A 92 5.36 12.06 -3.69
C MET A 92 4.31 10.94 -3.60
N ILE A 93 4.32 10.15 -2.52
CA ILE A 93 3.30 9.13 -2.24
C ILE A 93 1.93 9.78 -2.02
N GLU A 94 1.86 10.87 -1.24
CA GLU A 94 0.62 11.63 -1.03
C GLU A 94 0.07 12.18 -2.35
N ASN A 95 0.94 12.73 -3.21
CA ASN A 95 0.55 13.19 -4.55
C ASN A 95 0.01 12.05 -5.41
N ALA A 96 0.64 10.87 -5.37
CA ALA A 96 0.14 9.70 -6.09
C ALA A 96 -1.22 9.22 -5.57
N TRP A 97 -1.49 9.33 -4.26
CA TRP A 97 -2.83 9.08 -3.71
C TRP A 97 -3.87 10.09 -4.21
N MET A 98 -3.51 11.37 -4.30
CA MET A 98 -4.39 12.39 -4.89
C MET A 98 -4.68 12.09 -6.36
N ASP A 99 -3.69 11.63 -7.11
CA ASP A 99 -3.86 11.23 -8.51
C ASP A 99 -4.84 10.05 -8.65
N ILE A 100 -4.75 9.02 -7.78
CA ILE A 100 -5.74 7.92 -7.76
C ILE A 100 -7.14 8.46 -7.44
N ASN A 101 -7.27 9.35 -6.46
CA ASN A 101 -8.56 9.93 -6.08
C ASN A 101 -9.18 10.73 -7.22
N GLU A 102 -8.37 11.51 -7.95
CA GLU A 102 -8.80 12.28 -9.10
C GLU A 102 -9.31 11.36 -10.23
N GLU A 103 -8.54 10.32 -10.57
CA GLU A 103 -8.91 9.35 -11.61
C GLU A 103 -10.17 8.54 -11.26
N MET A 104 -10.43 8.31 -9.97
CA MET A 104 -11.66 7.68 -9.48
C MET A 104 -12.91 8.55 -9.64
N LEU A 105 -12.75 9.88 -9.75
CA LEU A 105 -13.86 10.84 -9.85
C LEU A 105 -14.10 11.34 -11.27
N LYS A 106 -13.11 11.19 -12.16
CA LYS A 106 -13.21 11.60 -13.55
C LYS A 106 -14.19 10.72 -14.34
N PRO A 107 -14.98 11.31 -15.26
CA PRO A 107 -15.70 10.53 -16.26
C PRO A 107 -14.72 9.66 -17.06
N THR A 108 -15.01 8.38 -17.18
CA THR A 108 -14.16 7.43 -17.91
C THR A 108 -15.02 6.36 -18.58
N ALA A 109 -14.51 5.80 -19.69
CA ALA A 109 -15.10 4.65 -20.36
C ALA A 109 -14.81 3.33 -19.62
N ILE A 110 -13.89 3.35 -18.66
CA ILE A 110 -13.45 2.17 -17.91
C ILE A 110 -14.44 1.86 -16.79
N SER A 111 -14.78 0.57 -16.66
CA SER A 111 -15.68 0.11 -15.60
C SER A 111 -15.13 0.44 -14.20
N MET A 112 -15.98 0.98 -13.34
CA MET A 112 -15.64 1.22 -11.92
C MET A 112 -15.16 -0.05 -11.20
N LYS A 113 -15.63 -1.24 -11.64
CA LYS A 113 -15.16 -2.52 -11.08
C LYS A 113 -13.64 -2.69 -11.26
N LEU A 114 -13.08 -2.21 -12.38
CA LEU A 114 -11.65 -2.28 -12.70
C LEU A 114 -10.86 -1.23 -11.92
N LEU A 115 -11.32 0.02 -11.89
CA LEU A 115 -10.66 1.10 -11.13
C LEU A 115 -10.56 0.75 -9.63
N ILE A 116 -11.62 0.16 -9.07
CA ILE A 116 -11.62 -0.34 -7.69
C ILE A 116 -10.54 -1.40 -7.46
N ARG A 117 -10.18 -2.22 -8.45
CA ARG A 117 -9.06 -3.19 -8.31
C ARG A 117 -7.73 -2.48 -8.17
N VAL A 118 -7.48 -1.46 -8.99
CA VAL A 118 -6.25 -0.64 -8.89
C VAL A 118 -6.19 0.04 -7.52
N LEU A 119 -7.28 0.68 -7.08
CA LEU A 119 -7.36 1.31 -5.75
C LEU A 119 -7.13 0.30 -4.62
N LYS A 120 -7.74 -0.89 -4.69
CA LYS A 120 -7.57 -1.93 -3.67
C LYS A 120 -6.14 -2.45 -3.63
N LEU A 121 -5.48 -2.62 -4.77
CA LEU A 121 -4.07 -2.99 -4.82
C LEU A 121 -3.20 -1.92 -4.15
N SER A 122 -3.40 -0.63 -4.46
CA SER A 122 -2.68 0.46 -3.80
C SER A 122 -2.85 0.46 -2.28
N ARG A 123 -4.05 0.10 -1.78
CA ARG A 123 -4.30 -0.02 -0.33
C ARG A 123 -3.61 -1.23 0.30
N ILE A 124 -3.44 -2.33 -0.44
CA ILE A 124 -2.67 -3.48 0.05
C ILE A 124 -1.21 -3.07 0.25
N LEU A 125 -0.64 -2.28 -0.65
CA LEU A 125 0.74 -1.78 -0.52
C LEU A 125 0.91 -0.96 0.76
N ASP A 126 -0.04 -0.09 1.08
CA ASP A 126 -0.03 0.68 2.34
C ASP A 126 -0.10 -0.21 3.59
N VAL A 127 -0.86 -1.32 3.54
CA VAL A 127 -0.94 -2.28 4.66
C VAL A 127 0.35 -3.08 4.81
N VAL A 128 0.89 -3.62 3.71
CA VAL A 128 2.05 -4.52 3.74
C VAL A 128 3.32 -3.78 4.14
N TYR A 129 3.48 -2.53 3.70
CA TYR A 129 4.65 -1.72 4.01
C TYR A 129 4.46 -0.78 5.21
N LYS A 130 3.37 -0.89 5.96
CA LYS A 130 2.98 0.11 6.98
C LYS A 130 4.07 0.40 8.03
N TYR A 131 4.79 -0.63 8.45
CA TYR A 131 5.77 -0.54 9.55
C TYR A 131 7.17 -0.96 9.13
N VAL A 132 7.25 -1.97 8.25
CA VAL A 132 8.47 -2.53 7.66
C VAL A 132 8.07 -3.19 6.32
N ASP A 133 9.05 -3.73 5.59
CA ASP A 133 8.79 -4.63 4.48
C ASP A 133 8.10 -5.93 4.93
N GLY A 134 6.77 -5.96 4.85
CA GLY A 134 5.96 -7.13 5.20
C GLY A 134 6.09 -8.31 4.22
N TYR A 135 6.70 -8.15 3.05
CA TYR A 135 6.99 -9.27 2.15
C TYR A 135 8.24 -10.03 2.61
N THR A 136 9.26 -9.33 3.09
CA THR A 136 10.46 -9.96 3.69
C THR A 136 10.20 -10.40 5.13
N HIS A 137 9.40 -9.64 5.88
CA HIS A 137 9.09 -9.85 7.31
C HIS A 137 7.60 -10.17 7.53
N PRO A 138 7.16 -11.39 7.17
CA PRO A 138 5.74 -11.76 7.15
C PRO A 138 5.08 -11.81 8.53
N GLU A 139 5.86 -11.82 9.61
CA GLU A 139 5.33 -11.78 10.97
C GLU A 139 4.47 -10.54 11.24
N ILE A 140 4.70 -9.45 10.51
CA ILE A 140 3.97 -8.18 10.68
C ILE A 140 2.58 -8.22 10.05
N ILE A 141 2.37 -9.04 9.02
CA ILE A 141 1.06 -9.22 8.37
C ILE A 141 0.32 -10.46 8.88
N LYS A 142 1.00 -11.35 9.61
CA LYS A 142 0.47 -12.64 10.07
C LYS A 142 -0.86 -12.50 10.83
N ASP A 143 -0.94 -11.57 11.77
CA ASP A 143 -2.16 -11.38 12.57
C ASP A 143 -3.35 -10.91 11.71
N HIS A 144 -3.09 -10.11 10.66
CA HIS A 144 -4.12 -9.74 9.69
C HIS A 144 -4.62 -10.95 8.88
N VAL A 145 -3.71 -11.87 8.51
CA VAL A 145 -4.06 -13.09 7.79
C VAL A 145 -4.90 -14.03 8.67
N ILE A 146 -4.47 -14.27 9.91
CA ILE A 146 -5.20 -15.11 10.87
C ILE A 146 -6.59 -14.53 11.13
N SER A 147 -6.68 -13.23 11.42
CA SER A 147 -7.97 -12.58 11.66
C SER A 147 -8.92 -12.62 10.46
N LEU A 148 -8.39 -12.69 9.23
CA LEU A 148 -9.21 -12.67 8.02
C LEU A 148 -9.66 -14.08 7.59
N PHE A 149 -8.82 -15.10 7.78
CA PHE A 149 -9.03 -16.42 7.21
C PHE A 149 -9.23 -17.55 8.23
N GLU A 150 -8.76 -17.37 9.47
CA GLU A 150 -8.78 -18.43 10.50
C GLU A 150 -9.76 -18.11 11.62
N ASP A 151 -9.82 -16.86 12.09
CA ASP A 151 -10.62 -16.47 13.26
C ASP A 151 -11.99 -15.90 12.86
N PRO A 152 -13.09 -16.67 12.96
CA PRO A 152 -14.41 -16.16 12.64
C PRO A 152 -14.88 -15.13 13.68
N ILE A 153 -15.55 -14.09 13.22
CA ILE A 153 -16.18 -13.10 14.09
C ILE A 153 -17.28 -13.81 14.92
N PRO A 154 -17.24 -13.76 16.27
CA PRO A 154 -18.28 -14.37 17.09
C PRO A 154 -19.66 -13.77 16.80
N ILE A 155 -20.60 -14.61 16.37
CA ILE A 155 -22.00 -14.20 16.20
C ILE A 155 -22.68 -14.30 17.57
N ASN A 156 -22.70 -13.18 18.31
CA ASN A 156 -23.55 -13.06 19.48
C ASN A 156 -25.02 -13.09 19.03
N LYS A 157 -25.72 -14.20 19.27
CA LYS A 157 -27.18 -14.23 19.17
C LYS A 157 -27.72 -13.30 20.24
N HIS A 158 -28.07 -12.07 19.87
CA HIS A 158 -28.77 -11.16 20.76
C HIS A 158 -30.13 -11.79 21.12
N ASN A 159 -30.19 -12.51 22.24
CA ASN A 159 -31.43 -12.70 22.96
C ASN A 159 -31.83 -11.30 23.45
N ASN A 160 -32.99 -10.85 22.98
CA ASN A 160 -33.51 -9.49 23.14
C ASN A 160 -33.97 -9.21 24.60
N LYS A 161 -33.12 -9.50 25.60
CA LYS A 161 -33.46 -9.36 27.02
C LYS A 161 -32.44 -8.63 27.89
N ASP A 162 -31.18 -8.47 27.47
CA ASP A 162 -30.17 -7.90 28.37
C ASP A 162 -29.53 -6.61 27.79
N ILE A 163 -30.34 -5.56 27.65
CA ILE A 163 -29.81 -4.19 27.72
C ILE A 163 -29.77 -3.79 29.19
N LYS A 164 -28.74 -4.24 29.91
CA LYS A 164 -28.25 -3.54 31.11
C LYS A 164 -26.73 -3.51 31.09
N GLY A 165 -26.23 -2.30 30.85
CA GLY A 165 -24.89 -1.77 31.07
C GLY A 165 -23.77 -2.79 31.28
N SER A 166 -22.91 -2.93 30.26
CA SER A 166 -21.55 -3.41 30.46
C SER A 166 -20.59 -2.41 29.82
N SER A 167 -19.83 -1.75 30.68
CA SER A 167 -18.73 -0.86 30.36
C SER A 167 -17.73 -1.54 29.43
N ARG A 168 -17.26 -0.83 28.40
CA ARG A 168 -16.16 -1.28 27.54
C ARG A 168 -14.89 -1.36 28.40
N GLU A 169 -14.45 -2.57 28.72
CA GLU A 169 -13.06 -2.79 29.12
C GLU A 169 -12.19 -2.75 27.86
N ASN A 170 -11.16 -1.89 27.92
CA ASN A 170 -10.20 -1.69 26.86
C ASN A 170 -9.36 -2.97 26.67
N GLY A 171 -9.52 -3.63 25.52
CA GLY A 171 -8.64 -4.71 25.08
C GLY A 171 -7.20 -4.22 25.03
N HIS A 172 -6.32 -4.91 25.73
CA HIS A 172 -4.89 -4.67 25.75
C HIS A 172 -4.31 -4.85 24.34
N GLY A 173 -3.88 -3.75 23.71
CA GLY A 173 -3.06 -3.80 22.51
C GLY A 173 -1.71 -4.44 22.84
N MET A 174 -1.47 -5.64 22.35
CA MET A 174 -0.16 -6.29 22.41
C MET A 174 0.73 -5.71 21.30
N GLN A 175 1.54 -4.72 21.65
CA GLN A 175 2.58 -4.17 20.78
C GLN A 175 3.85 -5.02 20.87
N HIS A 176 4.25 -5.62 19.75
CA HIS A 176 5.55 -6.28 19.58
C HIS A 176 6.71 -5.30 19.87
N PRO A 177 7.88 -5.72 20.39
CA PRO A 177 8.97 -4.82 20.75
C PRO A 177 9.45 -3.91 19.61
N LYS A 178 9.40 -4.38 18.35
CA LYS A 178 9.68 -3.57 17.15
C LYS A 178 8.59 -2.52 16.87
N VAL A 179 7.32 -2.85 17.14
CA VAL A 179 6.17 -1.93 17.03
C VAL A 179 6.27 -0.81 18.06
N ARG A 180 6.81 -1.10 19.26
CA ARG A 180 7.03 -0.09 20.31
C ARG A 180 8.13 0.91 19.95
N ALA A 181 9.14 0.50 19.18
CA ALA A 181 10.20 1.39 18.70
C ALA A 181 9.69 2.35 17.61
N VAL A 182 8.81 1.87 16.72
CA VAL A 182 8.20 2.68 15.64
C VAL A 182 7.15 3.65 16.20
N ILE A 183 6.26 3.19 17.09
CA ILE A 183 5.22 4.06 17.69
C ILE A 183 5.85 5.16 18.59
N ASN A 184 6.98 4.88 19.23
CA ASN A 184 7.70 5.90 20.01
C ASN A 184 8.43 6.93 19.12
N ALA A 185 8.68 6.62 17.85
CA ALA A 185 9.20 7.58 16.86
C ALA A 185 8.06 8.41 16.23
N ASP A 186 6.86 7.83 16.09
CA ASP A 186 5.68 8.47 15.50
C ASP A 186 5.06 9.61 16.34
N TYR A 187 5.59 9.90 17.53
CA TYR A 187 5.23 11.07 18.34
C TYR A 187 6.37 12.08 18.54
N GLN A 188 7.48 11.93 17.83
CA GLN A 188 8.55 12.94 17.77
C GLN A 188 8.97 13.20 16.32
N ILE A 189 8.12 13.92 15.61
CA ILE A 189 8.56 14.84 14.57
C ILE A 189 8.20 16.25 15.09
N PRO A 190 9.11 17.23 15.08
CA PRO A 190 8.84 18.59 15.54
C PRO A 190 7.71 19.28 14.77
#